data_AF-A0A5Q0H1U5-F1
#
_entry.id   AF-A0A5Q0H1U5-F1
#
_cell.length_a   1.000
_cell.length_b   1.000
_cell.length_c   1.000
_cell.angle_alpha   90.00
_cell.angle_beta   90.00
_cell.angle_gamma   90.00
#
_symmetry.space_group_name_H-M   'P 1'
#
loop_
_entity.id
_entity.type
_entity.pdbx_description
1 polymer ?
#
loop_
_entity_poly.entity_id
_entity_poly.type
_entity_poly.pdbx_seq_one_letter_code
_entity_poly.pdbx_strand_id
1 'polypeptide(L)'
;MAEPQRVPPVNLVAGPGSRKAVRPGDVFTLRLVDGRHLFGRVVAADLPRERAPMPGANLVHLHAAVSDRPEPDLSALRPDALLVPPLFINRLPWSKGYFRTVAHHDLRPADLLDRYCFRDTTGRHLDREGRPTTHAEPCGTWGLAGYLTVDREVGRALGLPVAGHAR
;
A
#
# COMPACT_ATOMS: atom_id res chain seq x y z
N MET A 1 8.07 26.51 27.11
CA MET A 1 8.26 25.06 27.36
C MET A 1 7.38 24.35 26.35
N ALA A 2 7.96 23.61 25.41
CA ALA A 2 7.17 22.87 24.43
C ALA A 2 6.59 21.62 25.12
N GLU A 3 5.27 21.46 25.01
CA GLU A 3 4.56 20.26 25.48
C GLU A 3 5.16 19.03 24.76
N PRO A 4 5.48 17.92 25.46
CA PRO A 4 5.99 16.73 24.80
C PRO A 4 4.94 16.22 23.81
N GLN A 5 5.21 16.37 22.52
CA GLN A 5 4.36 15.86 21.45
C GLN A 5 4.16 14.35 21.67
N ARG A 6 2.94 13.99 22.05
CA ARG A 6 2.53 12.60 22.22
C ARG A 6 2.58 11.94 20.83
N VAL A 7 3.58 11.11 20.59
CA VAL A 7 3.70 10.34 19.34
C VAL A 7 2.44 9.48 19.21
N PRO A 8 1.64 9.62 18.14
CA PRO A 8 0.44 8.83 17.98
C PRO A 8 0.82 7.35 17.82
N PRO A 9 0.01 6.41 18.35
CA PRO A 9 0.31 4.97 18.29
C PRO A 9 0.34 4.41 16.84
N VAL A 10 -0.25 5.14 15.89
CA VAL A 10 -0.27 4.86 14.45
C VAL A 10 -0.24 6.20 13.70
N ASN A 11 0.36 6.21 12.51
CA ASN A 11 0.42 7.36 11.59
C ASN A 11 -0.82 7.47 10.67
N LEU A 12 -1.63 6.42 10.59
CA LEU A 12 -2.86 6.39 9.78
C LEU A 12 -4.12 6.63 10.62
N VAL A 13 -5.06 7.38 10.06
CA VAL A 13 -6.35 7.67 10.69
C VAL A 13 -7.46 6.90 10.00
N ALA A 14 -8.19 6.09 10.76
CA ALA A 14 -9.36 5.38 10.27
C ALA A 14 -10.59 6.30 10.15
N GLY A 15 -11.36 6.11 9.07
CA GLY A 15 -12.71 6.63 8.90
C GLY A 15 -13.76 5.50 8.91
N PRO A 16 -14.95 5.73 8.30
CA PRO A 16 -15.93 4.68 8.11
C PRO A 16 -15.39 3.56 7.22
N GLY A 17 -15.54 2.32 7.67
CA GLY A 17 -15.14 1.14 6.90
C GLY A 17 -16.03 0.88 5.69
N SER A 18 -15.48 0.16 4.70
CA SER A 18 -16.20 -0.31 3.52
C SER A 18 -16.06 -1.82 3.36
N ARG A 19 -17.16 -2.50 3.04
CA ARG A 19 -17.18 -3.94 2.69
C ARG A 19 -17.25 -4.20 1.19
N LYS A 20 -17.32 -3.14 0.36
CA LYS A 20 -17.42 -3.25 -1.09
C LYS A 20 -16.24 -4.04 -1.65
N ALA A 21 -16.48 -4.86 -2.68
CA ALA A 21 -15.42 -5.56 -3.37
C ALA A 21 -14.42 -4.54 -3.96
N VAL A 22 -13.13 -4.78 -3.71
CA VAL A 22 -12.03 -4.04 -4.33
C VAL A 22 -11.74 -4.71 -5.67
N ARG A 23 -11.48 -3.92 -6.71
CA ARG A 23 -11.16 -4.42 -8.05
C ARG A 23 -9.93 -3.74 -8.64
N PRO A 24 -9.24 -4.35 -9.62
CA PRO A 24 -8.13 -3.72 -10.32
C PRO A 24 -8.55 -2.35 -10.87
N GLY A 25 -7.67 -1.35 -10.78
CA GLY A 25 -7.95 0.02 -11.21
C GLY A 25 -8.62 0.90 -10.15
N ASP A 26 -9.08 0.34 -9.03
CA ASP A 26 -9.54 1.15 -7.91
C ASP A 26 -8.40 2.01 -7.36
N VAL A 27 -8.66 3.31 -7.22
CA VAL A 27 -7.78 4.27 -6.56
C VAL A 27 -8.33 4.51 -5.17
N PHE A 28 -7.47 4.37 -4.16
CA PHE A 28 -7.82 4.56 -2.77
C PHE A 28 -6.93 5.60 -2.10
N THR A 29 -7.44 6.18 -1.03
CA THR A 29 -6.71 7.08 -0.17
C THR A 29 -6.58 6.52 1.24
N LEU A 30 -5.48 6.90 1.91
CA LEU A 30 -5.24 6.72 3.33
C LEU A 30 -4.87 8.08 3.93
N ARG A 31 -5.50 8.41 5.06
CA ARG A 31 -5.31 9.68 5.75
C ARG A 31 -4.23 9.58 6.82
N LEU A 32 -3.27 10.49 6.79
CA LEU A 32 -2.24 10.65 7.80
C LEU A 32 -2.78 11.38 9.04
N VAL A 33 -2.11 11.21 10.18
CA VAL A 33 -2.43 11.90 11.44
C VAL A 33 -2.36 13.42 11.35
N ASP A 34 -1.56 13.96 10.43
CA ASP A 34 -1.46 15.39 10.16
C ASP A 34 -2.55 15.92 9.20
N GLY A 35 -3.49 15.07 8.80
CA GLY A 35 -4.63 15.43 7.94
C GLY A 35 -4.37 15.27 6.45
N ARG A 36 -3.11 15.07 6.02
CA ARG A 36 -2.79 14.85 4.61
C ARG A 36 -3.22 13.46 4.13
N HIS A 37 -3.30 13.30 2.82
CA HIS A 37 -3.75 12.09 2.15
C HIS A 37 -2.62 11.55 1.28
N LEU A 38 -2.41 10.24 1.39
CA LEU A 38 -1.66 9.45 0.44
C LEU A 38 -2.63 8.68 -0.46
N PHE A 39 -2.11 8.18 -1.58
CA PHE A 39 -2.91 7.48 -2.58
C PHE A 39 -2.27 6.17 -2.99
N GLY A 40 -3.09 5.17 -3.17
CA GLY A 40 -2.69 3.91 -3.76
C GLY A 40 -3.63 3.47 -4.86
N ARG A 41 -3.16 2.50 -5.62
CA ARG A 41 -3.90 1.89 -6.73
C ARG A 41 -3.87 0.38 -6.62
N VAL A 42 -5.01 -0.24 -6.86
CA VAL A 42 -5.14 -1.69 -6.90
C VAL A 42 -4.70 -2.17 -8.27
N VAL A 43 -3.64 -2.97 -8.30
CA VAL A 43 -3.06 -3.56 -9.51
C VAL A 43 -3.71 -4.90 -9.82
N ALA A 44 -3.93 -5.70 -8.79
CA ALA A 44 -4.67 -6.95 -8.89
C ALA A 44 -5.47 -7.16 -7.60
N ALA A 45 -6.64 -7.78 -7.71
CA ALA A 45 -7.52 -8.02 -6.57
C ALA A 45 -7.89 -9.50 -6.48
N ASP A 46 -8.18 -9.93 -5.26
CA ASP A 46 -8.68 -11.28 -4.94
C ASP A 46 -7.87 -12.41 -5.59
N LEU A 47 -6.55 -12.36 -5.41
CA LEU A 47 -5.63 -13.27 -6.09
C LEU A 47 -5.74 -14.71 -5.56
N PRO A 48 -5.64 -15.71 -6.43
CA PRO A 48 -5.62 -17.11 -6.02
C PRO A 48 -4.27 -17.48 -5.37
N ARG A 49 -4.23 -18.65 -4.72
CA ARG A 49 -3.07 -19.11 -3.92
C ARG A 49 -1.77 -19.15 -4.71
N GLU A 50 -1.83 -19.48 -5.99
CA GLU A 50 -0.68 -19.67 -6.85
C GLU A 50 0.01 -18.35 -7.20
N ARG A 51 -0.70 -17.23 -7.08
CA ARG A 51 -0.26 -15.89 -7.52
C ARG A 51 -0.12 -14.90 -6.37
N ALA A 52 -0.20 -15.37 -5.13
CA ALA A 52 -0.16 -14.52 -3.95
C ALA A 52 0.41 -15.25 -2.73
N PRO A 53 0.95 -14.52 -1.75
CA PRO A 53 1.40 -15.11 -0.48
C PRO A 53 0.25 -15.75 0.31
N MET A 54 -0.99 -15.26 0.12
CA MET A 54 -2.21 -15.83 0.69
C MET A 54 -3.38 -15.65 -0.29
N PRO A 55 -4.33 -16.60 -0.37
CA PRO A 55 -5.55 -16.43 -1.16
C PRO A 55 -6.33 -15.19 -0.75
N GLY A 56 -6.90 -14.48 -1.73
CA GLY A 56 -7.68 -13.26 -1.51
C GLY A 56 -6.83 -12.01 -1.24
N ALA A 57 -5.50 -12.10 -1.38
CA ALA A 57 -4.64 -10.94 -1.33
C ALA A 57 -4.86 -10.03 -2.54
N ASN A 58 -4.60 -8.74 -2.36
CA ASN A 58 -4.67 -7.73 -3.40
C ASN A 58 -3.26 -7.18 -3.58
N LEU A 59 -2.81 -7.00 -4.82
CA LEU A 59 -1.56 -6.32 -5.11
C LEU A 59 -1.85 -4.84 -5.29
N VAL A 60 -1.14 -4.00 -4.53
CA VAL A 60 -1.32 -2.54 -4.58
C VAL A 60 0.00 -1.81 -4.81
N HIS A 61 -0.11 -0.66 -5.47
CA HIS A 61 0.89 0.40 -5.48
C HIS A 61 0.49 1.46 -4.47
N LEU A 62 1.46 2.00 -3.73
CA LEU A 62 1.29 3.16 -2.88
C LEU A 62 2.23 4.26 -3.38
N HIS A 63 1.68 5.38 -3.79
CA HIS A 63 2.43 6.46 -4.45
C HIS A 63 2.94 7.49 -3.46
N ALA A 64 4.05 8.14 -3.81
CA ALA A 64 4.65 9.22 -3.00
C ALA A 64 3.87 10.54 -3.07
N ALA A 65 2.85 10.63 -3.93
CA ALA A 65 1.98 11.80 -4.03
C ALA A 65 1.21 12.04 -2.72
N VAL A 66 1.35 13.24 -2.17
CA VAL A 66 0.65 13.71 -0.95
C VAL A 66 -0.27 14.86 -1.32
N SER A 67 -1.45 14.93 -0.69
CA SER A 67 -2.42 16.00 -0.91
C SER A 67 -3.14 16.38 0.38
N ASP A 68 -3.56 17.63 0.52
CA ASP A 68 -4.47 18.06 1.59
C ASP A 68 -5.93 17.65 1.33
N ARG A 69 -6.22 17.21 0.09
CA ARG A 69 -7.55 16.78 -0.36
C ARG A 69 -7.60 15.26 -0.58
N PRO A 70 -8.75 14.63 -0.36
CA PRO A 70 -8.92 13.21 -0.59
C PRO A 70 -9.06 12.82 -2.07
N GLU A 71 -9.22 13.78 -2.98
CA GLU A 71 -9.23 13.56 -4.42
C GLU A 71 -7.80 13.44 -4.97
N PRO A 72 -7.46 12.36 -5.69
CA PRO A 72 -6.14 12.16 -6.25
C PRO A 72 -5.94 12.97 -7.54
N ASP A 73 -4.74 13.53 -7.71
CA ASP A 73 -4.24 13.85 -9.06
C ASP A 73 -3.72 12.55 -9.69
N LEU A 74 -4.47 12.01 -10.65
CA LEU A 74 -4.14 10.74 -11.31
C LEU A 74 -2.82 10.81 -12.08
N SER A 75 -2.39 11.99 -12.53
CA SER A 75 -1.13 12.16 -13.25
C SER A 75 0.09 11.98 -12.35
N ALA A 76 -0.09 12.19 -11.03
CA ALA A 76 0.93 11.96 -10.01
C ALA A 76 1.02 10.48 -9.57
N LEU A 77 0.04 9.64 -9.93
CA LEU A 77 0.00 8.22 -9.54
C LEU A 77 0.78 7.34 -10.51
N ARG A 78 2.09 7.59 -10.59
CA ARG A 78 2.98 6.88 -11.50
C ARG A 78 3.70 5.69 -10.85
N PRO A 79 3.94 4.59 -11.59
CA PRO A 79 4.60 3.40 -11.06
C PRO A 79 6.08 3.60 -10.73
N ASP A 80 6.74 4.63 -11.26
CA ASP A 80 8.13 5.01 -10.92
C ASP A 80 8.23 6.03 -9.77
N ALA A 81 7.09 6.40 -9.17
CA ALA A 81 6.98 7.31 -8.04
C ALA A 81 6.26 6.63 -6.84
N LEU A 82 6.64 5.39 -6.53
CA LEU A 82 6.11 4.67 -5.37
C LEU A 82 6.75 5.17 -4.08
N LEU A 83 5.92 5.29 -3.03
CA LEU A 83 6.38 5.61 -1.68
C LEU A 83 7.08 4.41 -1.02
N VAL A 84 6.56 3.21 -1.30
CA VAL A 84 7.06 1.93 -0.80
C VAL A 84 7.01 0.91 -1.94
N PRO A 85 7.84 -0.15 -1.91
CA PRO A 85 7.74 -1.22 -2.90
C PRO A 85 6.32 -1.81 -2.97
N PRO A 86 5.91 -2.42 -4.11
CA PRO A 86 4.59 -3.03 -4.24
C PRO A 86 4.27 -4.00 -3.10
N LEU A 87 3.01 -4.01 -2.66
CA LEU A 87 2.58 -4.76 -1.49
C LEU A 87 1.43 -5.70 -1.85
N PHE A 88 1.51 -6.95 -1.38
CA PHE A 88 0.32 -7.78 -1.22
C PHE A 88 -0.37 -7.38 0.07
N ILE A 89 -1.68 -7.09 0.02
CA ILE A 89 -2.45 -6.60 1.14
C ILE A 89 -3.81 -7.31 1.22
N ASN A 90 -4.25 -7.60 2.44
CA ASN A 90 -5.60 -8.10 2.65
C ASN A 90 -6.64 -6.97 2.58
N ARG A 91 -7.93 -7.33 2.71
CA ARG A 91 -9.04 -6.37 2.64
C ARG A 91 -9.29 -5.61 3.96
N LEU A 92 -8.59 -5.93 5.05
CA LEU A 92 -8.84 -5.34 6.36
C LEU A 92 -8.67 -3.80 6.39
N PRO A 93 -7.71 -3.18 5.69
CA PRO A 93 -7.59 -1.72 5.66
C PRO A 93 -8.87 -1.01 5.19
N TRP A 94 -9.56 -1.55 4.19
CA TRP A 94 -10.85 -1.01 3.73
C TRP A 94 -11.97 -1.28 4.76
N SER A 95 -12.08 -2.51 5.25
CA SER A 95 -13.12 -2.88 6.22
C SER A 95 -13.01 -2.12 7.55
N LYS A 96 -11.78 -1.74 7.94
CA LYS A 96 -11.49 -0.95 9.14
C LYS A 96 -11.43 0.56 8.88
N GLY A 97 -11.60 1.00 7.63
CA GLY A 97 -11.69 2.42 7.26
C GLY A 97 -10.35 3.16 7.18
N TYR A 98 -9.22 2.46 7.22
CA TYR A 98 -7.91 3.06 6.92
C TYR A 98 -7.77 3.41 5.44
N PHE A 99 -8.36 2.58 4.57
CA PHE A 99 -8.38 2.79 3.13
C PHE A 99 -9.81 3.14 2.68
N ARG A 100 -9.91 4.14 1.81
CA ARG A 100 -11.17 4.51 1.16
C ARG A 100 -10.97 4.59 -0.35
N THR A 101 -11.73 3.80 -1.11
CA THR A 101 -11.78 3.95 -2.57
C THR A 101 -12.43 5.28 -2.93
N VAL A 102 -11.74 6.08 -3.74
CA VAL A 102 -12.14 7.45 -4.13
C VAL A 102 -12.39 7.60 -5.63
N ALA A 103 -11.80 6.73 -6.45
CA ALA A 103 -12.01 6.71 -7.89
C ALA A 103 -11.75 5.31 -8.44
N HIS A 104 -12.10 5.12 -9.71
CA HIS A 104 -11.80 3.91 -10.46
C HIS A 104 -11.37 4.30 -11.87
N HIS A 105 -10.23 3.76 -12.31
CA HIS A 105 -9.70 3.95 -13.65
C HIS A 105 -9.13 2.63 -14.15
N ASP A 106 -9.49 2.24 -15.37
CA ASP A 106 -8.95 1.03 -15.97
C ASP A 106 -7.41 1.09 -16.00
N LEU A 107 -6.79 -0.03 -15.61
CA LEU A 107 -5.33 -0.14 -15.61
C LEU A 107 -4.82 -0.16 -17.05
N ARG A 108 -3.92 0.77 -17.36
CA ARG A 108 -3.16 0.77 -18.60
C ARG A 108 -1.77 0.21 -18.33
N PRO A 109 -1.04 -0.26 -19.36
CA PRO A 109 0.35 -0.70 -19.18
C PRO A 109 1.24 0.34 -18.49
N ALA A 110 1.04 1.64 -18.78
CA ALA A 110 1.77 2.75 -18.17
C ALA A 110 1.50 2.95 -16.65
N ASP A 111 0.48 2.29 -16.11
CA ASP A 111 0.12 2.34 -14.69
C ASP A 111 0.81 1.19 -13.89
N LEU A 112 1.52 0.30 -14.57
CA LEU A 112 2.18 -0.88 -14.02
C LEU A 112 3.70 -0.74 -14.03
N LEU A 113 4.36 -1.50 -13.15
CA LEU A 113 5.82 -1.65 -13.23
C LEU A 113 6.18 -2.56 -14.41
N ASP A 114 7.26 -2.24 -15.11
CA ASP A 114 7.82 -3.07 -16.17
C ASP A 114 8.28 -4.44 -15.64
N ARG A 115 8.81 -4.46 -14.42
CA ARG A 115 9.25 -5.67 -13.72
C ARG A 115 8.84 -5.61 -12.25
N TYR A 116 8.23 -6.69 -11.79
CA TYR A 116 7.93 -6.89 -10.37
C TYR A 116 8.98 -7.81 -9.73
N CYS A 117 9.33 -7.49 -8.50
CA CYS A 117 10.20 -8.31 -7.65
C CYS A 117 9.61 -8.38 -6.26
N PHE A 118 9.55 -9.59 -5.70
CA PHE A 118 9.15 -9.83 -4.33
C PHE A 118 10.08 -10.85 -3.70
N ARG A 119 10.66 -10.53 -2.54
CA ARG A 119 11.49 -11.46 -1.78
C ARG A 119 10.65 -12.28 -0.80
N ASP A 120 10.72 -13.60 -0.88
CA ASP A 120 10.07 -14.49 0.07
C ASP A 120 10.90 -14.72 1.34
N THR A 121 10.34 -15.42 2.33
CA THR A 121 11.01 -15.71 3.62
C THR A 121 12.22 -16.64 3.48
N THR A 122 12.33 -17.38 2.37
CA THR A 122 13.49 -18.22 2.03
C THR A 122 14.58 -17.43 1.31
N GLY A 123 14.33 -16.16 0.97
CA GLY A 123 15.24 -15.29 0.26
C GLY A 123 15.15 -15.38 -1.27
N ARG A 124 14.20 -16.13 -1.83
CA ARG A 124 13.98 -16.21 -3.28
C ARG A 124 13.27 -14.96 -3.77
N HIS A 125 13.56 -14.57 -5.01
CA HIS A 125 12.88 -13.48 -5.69
C HIS A 125 11.79 -14.04 -6.61
N LEU A 126 10.60 -13.47 -6.53
CA LEU A 126 9.41 -13.88 -7.27
C LEU A 126 8.86 -12.69 -8.07
N ASP A 127 8.32 -12.95 -9.25
CA ASP A 127 7.54 -11.98 -10.03
C ASP A 127 6.12 -11.82 -9.46
N ARG A 128 5.27 -11.00 -10.09
CA ARG A 128 3.88 -10.79 -9.64
C ARG A 128 2.97 -12.02 -9.84
N GLU A 129 3.42 -13.03 -10.59
CA GLU A 129 2.74 -14.29 -10.78
C GLU A 129 3.24 -15.38 -9.83
N GLY A 130 4.21 -15.08 -8.96
CA GLY A 130 4.79 -16.05 -8.02
C GLY A 130 5.85 -16.96 -8.62
N ARG A 131 6.39 -16.61 -9.80
CA ARG A 131 7.45 -17.39 -10.46
C ARG A 131 8.83 -16.85 -10.10
N PRO A 132 9.86 -17.70 -10.02
CA PRO A 132 11.23 -17.25 -9.78
C PRO A 132 11.68 -16.19 -10.79
N THR A 133 12.32 -15.14 -10.31
CA THR A 133 12.86 -14.05 -11.12
C THR A 133 14.22 -13.59 -10.63
N THR A 134 14.85 -12.70 -11.37
CA THR A 134 16.06 -11.98 -10.93
C THR A 134 15.68 -10.78 -10.08
N HIS A 135 16.54 -10.42 -9.14
CA HIS A 135 16.34 -9.23 -8.31
C HIS A 135 16.21 -7.96 -9.17
N ALA A 136 15.27 -7.08 -8.82
CA ALA A 136 15.04 -5.80 -9.47
C ALA A 136 14.35 -4.84 -8.49
N GLU A 137 14.65 -3.55 -8.55
CA GLU A 137 13.97 -2.53 -7.75
C GLU A 137 12.77 -1.92 -8.52
N PRO A 138 11.67 -1.57 -7.82
CA PRO A 138 11.44 -1.78 -6.39
C PRO A 138 11.14 -3.25 -6.05
N CYS A 139 11.84 -3.83 -5.08
CA CYS A 139 11.60 -5.20 -4.63
C CYS A 139 10.79 -5.24 -3.32
N GLY A 140 9.56 -5.73 -3.40
CA GLY A 140 8.67 -5.90 -2.26
C GLY A 140 8.94 -7.17 -1.46
N THR A 141 8.09 -7.43 -0.47
CA THR A 141 8.08 -8.71 0.25
C THR A 141 6.98 -9.60 -0.31
N TRP A 142 7.29 -10.88 -0.56
CA TRP A 142 6.27 -11.89 -0.83
C TRP A 142 5.60 -12.29 0.50
N GLY A 143 4.75 -11.41 1.01
CA GLY A 143 4.08 -11.55 2.29
C GLY A 143 2.81 -10.71 2.35
N LEU A 144 1.86 -11.13 3.19
CA LEU A 144 0.58 -10.45 3.31
C LEU A 144 0.68 -9.28 4.30
N ALA A 145 0.55 -8.05 3.80
CA ALA A 145 0.43 -6.85 4.61
C ALA A 145 -0.99 -6.67 5.16
N GLY A 146 -1.06 -6.08 6.35
CA GLY A 146 -2.26 -5.45 6.91
C GLY A 146 -2.04 -3.96 7.13
N TYR A 147 -3.04 -3.27 7.70
CA TYR A 147 -2.97 -1.82 7.91
C TYR A 147 -1.82 -1.39 8.82
N LEU A 148 -1.43 -2.18 9.84
CA LEU A 148 -0.26 -1.89 10.68
C LEU A 148 1.08 -2.03 9.94
N THR A 149 1.16 -2.95 8.99
CA THR A 149 2.33 -3.07 8.13
C THR A 149 2.44 -1.83 7.25
N VAL A 150 1.34 -1.42 6.61
CA VAL A 150 1.31 -0.20 5.80
C VAL A 150 1.65 1.03 6.64
N ASP A 151 1.08 1.17 7.83
CA ASP A 151 1.36 2.27 8.76
C ASP A 151 2.86 2.42 9.04
N ARG A 152 3.53 1.31 9.34
CA ARG A 152 4.98 1.29 9.60
C ARG A 152 5.80 1.62 8.35
N GLU A 153 5.48 1.03 7.20
CA GLU A 153 6.23 1.29 5.97
C GLU A 153 6.05 2.75 5.50
N VAL A 154 4.82 3.29 5.59
CA VAL A 154 4.53 4.71 5.34
C VAL A 154 5.28 5.61 6.31
N GLY A 155 5.21 5.30 7.60
CA GLY A 155 5.91 6.08 8.63
C GLY A 155 7.41 6.14 8.37
N ARG A 156 8.03 4.98 8.07
CA ARG A 156 9.45 4.90 7.70
C ARG A 156 9.77 5.70 6.44
N ALA A 157 8.95 5.59 5.39
CA ALA A 157 9.19 6.28 4.12
C ALA A 157 9.05 7.81 4.24
N LEU A 158 8.15 8.28 5.10
CA LEU A 158 7.92 9.72 5.34
C LEU A 158 8.74 10.30 6.49
N GLY A 159 9.57 9.49 7.17
CA GLY A 159 10.32 9.92 8.36
C GLY A 159 9.43 10.26 9.56
N LEU A 160 8.21 9.72 9.62
CA LEU A 160 7.30 9.90 10.76
C LEU A 160 7.72 8.97 11.90
N PRO A 161 7.61 9.42 13.17
CA PRO A 161 7.91 8.57 14.31
C PRO A 161 6.98 7.35 14.30
N VAL A 162 7.58 6.16 14.36
CA VAL A 162 6.84 4.92 14.55
C VAL A 162 6.61 4.78 16.05
N ALA A 163 5.36 4.59 16.49
CA ALA A 163 5.13 4.21 17.88
C ALA A 163 5.82 2.87 18.13
N GLY A 164 6.89 2.91 18.92
CA GLY A 164 7.69 1.74 19.25
C GLY A 164 6.79 0.66 19.85
N HIS A 165 6.72 -0.50 19.19
CA HIS A 165 6.40 -1.71 19.92
C HIS A 165 7.59 -1.95 20.85
N ALA A 166 7.39 -1.73 22.16
CA ALA A 166 8.29 -2.28 23.16
C ALA A 166 8.45 -3.77 22.85
N ARG A 167 9.72 -4.19 22.70
CA ARG A 167 10.08 -5.59 22.51
C ARG A 167 9.61 -6.44 23.67
#